data_AF-A0ABD2VSY2-F1
#
_entry.id   AF-A0ABD2VSY2-F1
#
_cell.length_a   1.000
_cell.length_b   1.000
_cell.length_c   1.000
_cell.angle_alpha   90.00
_cell.angle_beta   90.00
_cell.angle_gamma   90.00
#
_symmetry.space_group_name_H-M   'P 1'
#
loop_
_entity.id
_entity.type
_entity.pdbx_description
1 polymer ?
#
loop_
_entity_poly.entity_id
_entity_poly.type
_entity_poly.pdbx_seq_one_letter_code
_entity_poly.pdbx_strand_id
1 'polypeptide(L)'
;MEVIKKSKKPKKRRHRNEDSKKETSLSNYDSTSDDDSQLPEFKIDIQKKRKSRSVETQNGDEGILNLEAQLSTKDEQIKTLTERLHQTKSKLYESKNAYTALKQDFNKAQKLLCSEVGENVSVASLSSQANAGWRGRAEQIRQLQQKVSELQMKLPASELGPKRSLVLRRNSASRLPDREKKQQIENLTHELKEMENALNSAKKKLEISRARVAVLESETNSTKRAMSALSAKSNHDDQLIEALQEELKQVKLKSQERETIAAHQTDKHKREVVLVQSELEASHLHLNNLRRQMEAKERELEQLRCKSGSQSLARSEQALATTVRTSPFESARSSTPVDTNECLAISIAAEAERERLLELVTVLNRRLDREKNDYEQLNESFKREREKSAKLNAKLQKLELERVGLARVNSYRSKAPRICSAAPDGSSKDDVDPEEMRLKYELLQEECLTLKTRLATLQKDKSADLLTFRRTLDQTRKIFKDAYRGKVSNGIDCHSALTI
;
A
#
# COMPACT_ATOMS: atom_id res chain seq x y z
N MET A 1 17.60 -51.38 25.69
CA MET A 1 18.40 -51.13 24.48
C MET A 1 18.12 -49.71 24.01
N GLU A 2 19.17 -48.90 24.02
CA GLU A 2 19.17 -47.46 23.73
C GLU A 2 18.75 -47.18 22.27
N VAL A 3 17.93 -46.16 22.05
CA VAL A 3 17.77 -45.55 20.72
C VAL A 3 18.29 -44.12 20.80
N ILE A 4 19.58 -43.99 20.49
CA ILE A 4 20.32 -42.74 20.42
C ILE A 4 19.88 -41.96 19.16
N LYS A 5 19.27 -40.80 19.37
CA LYS A 5 19.04 -39.79 18.33
C LYS A 5 20.37 -39.12 17.97
N LYS A 6 20.88 -39.31 16.75
CA LYS A 6 22.00 -38.53 16.22
C LYS A 6 21.48 -37.38 15.35
N SER A 7 21.78 -36.16 15.77
CA SER A 7 21.54 -34.90 15.08
C SER A 7 22.54 -34.70 13.92
N LYS A 8 22.06 -34.34 12.73
CA LYS A 8 22.89 -33.91 11.59
C LYS A 8 22.99 -32.38 11.57
N LYS A 9 24.20 -31.84 11.71
CA LYS A 9 24.53 -30.41 11.50
C LYS A 9 24.67 -30.11 9.99
N PRO A 10 24.28 -28.90 9.51
CA PRO A 10 24.51 -28.49 8.14
C PRO A 10 25.94 -27.96 7.92
N LYS A 11 26.59 -28.43 6.84
CA LYS A 11 27.92 -28.00 6.39
C LYS A 11 27.85 -26.64 5.68
N LYS A 12 28.58 -25.65 6.19
CA LYS A 12 28.90 -24.37 5.52
C LYS A 12 29.74 -24.64 4.26
N ARG A 13 29.25 -24.25 3.06
CA ARG A 13 30.06 -24.17 1.84
C ARG A 13 30.72 -22.78 1.79
N ARG A 14 32.05 -22.77 1.74
CA ARG A 14 32.89 -21.61 1.43
C ARG A 14 32.98 -21.52 -0.10
N HIS A 15 32.60 -20.38 -0.68
CA HIS A 15 32.95 -20.06 -2.07
C HIS A 15 34.33 -19.41 -2.10
N ARG A 16 35.21 -20.02 -2.89
CA ARG A 16 36.57 -19.59 -3.22
C ARG A 16 36.49 -18.97 -4.62
N ASN A 17 36.76 -17.68 -4.74
CA ASN A 17 36.94 -17.01 -6.04
C ASN A 17 38.36 -17.31 -6.53
N GLU A 18 38.47 -17.91 -7.71
CA GLU A 18 39.70 -17.89 -8.51
C GLU A 18 39.38 -17.15 -9.80
N ASP A 19 39.89 -15.93 -9.92
CA ASP A 19 39.90 -15.14 -11.14
C ASP A 19 41.11 -15.57 -11.98
N SER A 20 40.86 -16.31 -13.05
CA SER A 20 41.87 -16.62 -14.06
C SER A 20 41.82 -15.61 -15.20
N LYS A 21 42.90 -14.83 -15.30
CA LYS A 21 43.34 -14.06 -16.45
C LYS A 21 43.21 -14.86 -17.76
N LYS A 22 42.65 -14.24 -18.80
CA LYS A 22 43.07 -14.50 -20.19
C LYS A 22 43.19 -13.18 -20.95
N GLU A 23 44.41 -12.98 -21.41
CA GLU A 23 44.87 -11.96 -22.33
C GLU A 23 44.19 -12.11 -23.69
N THR A 24 43.90 -11.00 -24.34
CA THR A 24 43.96 -10.94 -25.81
C THR A 24 44.44 -9.55 -26.19
N SER A 25 45.70 -9.50 -26.57
CA SER A 25 46.41 -8.34 -27.12
C SER A 25 46.00 -8.09 -28.56
N LEU A 26 45.84 -6.81 -28.93
CA LEU A 26 46.08 -6.17 -30.24
C LEU A 26 45.78 -4.66 -30.04
N SER A 27 46.71 -3.91 -29.45
CA SER A 27 47.78 -3.09 -30.08
C SER A 27 47.33 -1.97 -31.03
N ASN A 28 47.41 -0.74 -30.50
CA ASN A 28 48.08 0.48 -31.03
C ASN A 28 47.52 1.12 -32.33
N TYR A 29 47.30 2.42 -32.50
CA TYR A 29 47.85 3.70 -31.97
C TYR A 29 46.66 4.73 -31.89
N ASP A 30 46.67 5.92 -31.29
CA ASP A 30 47.72 6.88 -30.95
C ASP A 30 47.25 7.82 -29.81
N SER A 31 48.22 8.34 -29.07
CA SER A 31 48.06 9.12 -27.84
C SER A 31 47.91 10.63 -28.09
N THR A 32 47.19 11.32 -27.20
CA THR A 32 47.45 12.67 -26.68
C THR A 32 46.43 12.88 -25.56
N SER A 33 46.81 12.80 -24.28
CA SER A 33 47.29 13.92 -23.43
C SER A 33 46.29 15.10 -23.44
N ASP A 34 45.74 15.61 -22.35
CA ASP A 34 45.93 15.45 -20.91
C ASP A 34 44.64 15.92 -20.19
N ASP A 35 44.56 15.59 -18.90
CA ASP A 35 44.05 16.41 -17.79
C ASP A 35 42.89 15.81 -16.96
N ASP A 36 43.33 15.00 -16.00
CA ASP A 36 42.62 14.55 -14.81
C ASP A 36 42.29 15.75 -13.91
N SER A 37 41.02 16.15 -13.85
CA SER A 37 40.50 16.96 -12.76
C SER A 37 39.63 16.11 -11.85
N GLN A 38 40.30 15.58 -10.82
CA GLN A 38 39.74 14.92 -9.65
C GLN A 38 38.63 15.76 -9.01
N LEU A 39 37.44 15.16 -8.84
CA LEU A 39 36.40 15.67 -7.94
C LEU A 39 36.76 15.28 -6.50
N PRO A 40 36.85 16.22 -5.54
CA PRO A 40 37.12 15.87 -4.15
C PRO A 40 35.86 15.31 -3.48
N GLU A 41 35.94 14.05 -3.05
CA GLU A 41 35.03 13.46 -2.07
C GLU A 41 35.15 14.22 -0.74
N PHE A 42 34.12 14.99 -0.39
CA PHE A 42 33.96 15.52 0.97
C PHE A 42 33.49 14.39 1.90
N LYS A 43 34.44 13.73 2.58
CA LYS A 43 34.18 12.93 3.78
C LYS A 43 33.79 13.84 4.93
N ILE A 44 32.58 13.69 5.45
CA ILE A 44 32.14 14.36 6.69
C ILE A 44 32.52 13.44 7.86
N ASP A 45 33.59 13.80 8.57
CA ASP A 45 33.99 13.18 9.84
C ASP A 45 33.08 13.67 10.98
N ILE A 46 32.24 12.78 11.52
CA ILE A 46 31.47 13.06 12.74
C ILE A 46 32.34 12.68 13.96
N GLN A 47 33.14 13.63 14.44
CA GLN A 47 33.84 13.50 15.71
C GLN A 47 32.87 13.71 16.89
N LYS A 48 32.56 12.62 17.59
CA LYS A 48 31.94 12.62 18.93
C LYS A 48 32.87 13.30 19.93
N LYS A 49 32.46 14.47 20.45
CA LYS A 49 33.08 15.09 21.63
C LYS A 49 32.10 15.03 22.81
N ARG A 50 32.20 13.96 23.61
CA ARG A 50 31.63 13.90 24.96
C ARG A 50 32.60 14.61 25.89
N LYS A 51 32.21 15.75 26.47
CA LYS A 51 32.88 16.32 27.64
C LYS A 51 31.83 16.64 28.69
N SER A 52 31.98 15.95 29.80
CA SER A 52 31.24 16.05 31.06
C SER A 52 31.29 17.45 31.66
N ARG A 53 30.15 17.94 32.15
CA ARG A 53 30.10 18.87 33.28
C ARG A 53 28.76 18.73 34.00
N SER A 54 28.80 18.01 35.11
CA SER A 54 27.83 18.11 36.19
C SER A 54 28.03 19.43 36.91
N VAL A 55 26.92 20.07 37.32
CA VAL A 55 26.63 20.65 38.65
C VAL A 55 25.60 21.79 38.51
N GLU A 56 24.58 21.69 39.38
CA GLU A 56 23.63 22.69 39.87
C GLU A 56 22.38 23.06 39.05
N THR A 57 21.30 22.41 39.47
CA THR A 57 19.90 22.82 39.41
C THR A 57 19.65 24.16 40.11
N GLN A 58 19.15 25.13 39.35
CA GLN A 58 17.98 25.98 39.66
C GLN A 58 17.65 26.79 38.38
N ASN A 59 16.37 26.85 38.00
CA ASN A 59 15.77 27.41 36.76
C ASN A 59 15.61 26.41 35.60
N GLY A 60 14.70 25.44 35.77
CA GLY A 60 14.47 24.33 34.82
C GLY A 60 13.49 24.58 33.67
N ASP A 61 12.65 25.62 33.69
CA ASP A 61 11.62 25.80 32.64
C ASP A 61 12.04 26.74 31.49
N GLU A 62 12.75 27.83 31.79
CA GLU A 62 13.22 28.80 30.77
C GLU A 62 14.34 28.21 29.87
N GLY A 63 15.17 27.33 30.42
CA GLY A 63 16.29 26.71 29.69
C GLY A 63 15.85 25.63 28.69
N ILE A 64 14.76 24.92 28.97
CA ILE A 64 14.21 23.88 28.09
C ILE A 64 13.54 24.55 26.88
N LEU A 65 12.76 25.60 27.10
CA LEU A 65 12.11 26.38 26.03
C LEU A 65 13.12 27.04 25.08
N ASN A 66 14.23 27.55 25.62
CA ASN A 66 15.30 28.13 24.78
C ASN A 66 16.05 27.07 23.97
N LEU A 67 16.27 25.88 24.54
CA LEU A 67 16.92 24.77 23.82
C LEU A 67 16.00 24.21 22.71
N GLU A 68 14.70 24.10 22.99
CA GLU A 68 13.69 23.65 22.02
C GLU A 68 13.50 24.66 20.88
N ALA A 69 13.50 25.96 21.18
CA ALA A 69 13.51 27.01 20.16
C ALA A 69 14.81 26.98 19.31
N GLN A 70 15.97 26.71 19.92
CA GLN A 70 17.23 26.55 19.19
C GLN A 70 17.28 25.27 18.34
N LEU A 71 16.60 24.21 18.75
CA LEU A 71 16.46 22.97 17.97
C LEU A 71 15.53 23.19 16.77
N SER A 72 14.37 23.82 17.00
CA SER A 72 13.41 24.17 15.95
C SER A 72 14.01 25.08 14.87
N THR A 73 14.76 26.12 15.28
CA THR A 73 15.47 27.00 14.33
C THR A 73 16.56 26.29 13.54
N LYS A 74 17.28 25.34 14.15
CA LYS A 74 18.25 24.49 13.43
C LYS A 74 17.55 23.54 12.46
N ASP A 75 16.40 22.99 12.82
CA ASP A 75 15.62 22.12 11.93
C ASP A 75 15.08 22.89 10.71
N GLU A 76 14.64 24.14 10.90
CA GLU A 76 14.26 25.03 9.80
C GLU A 76 15.46 25.39 8.90
N GLN A 77 16.64 25.65 9.49
CA GLN A 77 17.87 25.86 8.73
C GLN A 77 18.29 24.61 7.95
N ILE A 78 18.17 23.42 8.54
CA ILE A 78 18.45 22.16 7.84
C ILE A 78 17.48 21.99 6.67
N LYS A 79 16.18 22.22 6.89
CA LYS A 79 15.16 22.14 5.81
C LYS A 79 15.47 23.10 4.67
N THR A 80 15.74 24.37 4.97
CA THR A 80 16.07 25.38 3.94
C THR A 80 17.36 25.03 3.17
N LEU A 81 18.38 24.51 3.86
CA LEU A 81 19.61 24.05 3.23
C LEU A 81 19.38 22.80 2.37
N THR A 82 18.55 21.85 2.81
CA THR A 82 18.21 20.66 2.01
C THR A 82 17.41 21.02 0.76
N GLU A 83 16.47 21.95 0.85
CA GLU A 83 15.70 22.47 -0.29
C GLU A 83 16.62 23.18 -1.28
N ARG A 84 17.53 24.04 -0.78
CA ARG A 84 18.50 24.75 -1.61
C ARG A 84 19.47 23.79 -2.30
N LEU A 85 19.89 22.73 -1.63
CA LEU A 85 20.72 21.67 -2.21
C LEU A 85 19.95 20.88 -3.29
N HIS A 86 18.67 20.60 -3.06
CA HIS A 86 17.85 19.95 -4.08
C HIS A 86 17.68 20.84 -5.32
N GLN A 87 17.40 22.13 -5.12
CA GLN A 87 17.28 23.11 -6.19
C GLN A 87 18.58 23.26 -7.00
N THR A 88 19.75 23.30 -6.35
CA THR A 88 21.03 23.39 -7.06
C THR A 88 21.36 22.10 -7.82
N LYS A 89 21.05 20.92 -7.25
CA LYS A 89 21.17 19.64 -7.97
C LYS A 89 20.29 19.60 -9.22
N SER A 90 19.04 20.01 -9.11
CA SER A 90 18.12 20.07 -10.25
C SER A 90 18.66 20.98 -11.36
N LYS A 91 19.10 22.20 -11.02
CA LYS A 91 19.73 23.12 -11.98
C LYS A 91 21.01 22.56 -12.61
N LEU A 92 21.81 21.82 -11.85
CA LEU A 92 23.02 21.16 -12.37
C LEU A 92 22.69 20.08 -13.39
N TYR A 93 21.64 19.28 -13.15
CA TYR A 93 21.18 18.28 -14.10
C TYR A 93 20.62 18.93 -15.37
N GLU A 94 19.85 20.02 -15.24
CA GLU A 94 19.36 20.80 -16.38
C GLU A 94 20.51 21.38 -17.21
N SER A 95 21.52 22.00 -16.57
CA SER A 95 22.67 22.55 -17.28
C SER A 95 23.51 21.46 -17.96
N LYS A 96 23.67 20.30 -17.32
CA LYS A 96 24.39 19.16 -17.90
C LYS A 96 23.64 18.61 -19.12
N ASN A 97 22.32 18.49 -19.04
CA ASN A 97 21.50 18.04 -20.16
C ASN A 97 21.55 19.05 -21.32
N ALA A 98 21.43 20.35 -21.05
CA ALA A 98 21.56 21.40 -22.05
C ALA A 98 22.93 21.39 -22.73
N TYR A 99 24.02 21.20 -21.98
CA TYR A 99 25.36 21.06 -22.54
C TYR A 99 25.47 19.84 -23.47
N THR A 100 24.90 18.69 -23.10
CA THR A 100 24.94 17.51 -23.97
C THR A 100 24.15 17.72 -25.27
N ALA A 101 23.01 18.40 -25.22
CA ALA A 101 22.23 18.76 -26.41
C ALA A 101 23.02 19.72 -27.31
N LEU A 102 23.60 20.78 -26.74
CA LEU A 102 24.40 21.74 -27.48
C LEU A 102 25.64 21.09 -28.12
N LYS A 103 26.29 20.15 -27.42
CA LYS A 103 27.42 19.39 -27.96
C LYS A 103 27.01 18.50 -29.15
N GLN A 104 25.83 17.89 -29.10
CA GLN A 104 25.30 17.12 -30.24
C GLN A 104 25.02 18.02 -31.44
N ASP A 105 24.39 19.17 -31.22
CA ASP A 105 24.07 20.12 -32.29
C ASP A 105 25.34 20.76 -32.88
N PHE A 106 26.35 21.05 -32.05
CA PHE A 106 27.68 21.46 -32.52
C PHE A 106 28.31 20.41 -33.44
N ASN A 107 28.30 19.13 -33.03
CA ASN A 107 28.83 18.06 -33.86
C ASN A 107 28.05 17.88 -35.18
N LYS A 108 26.73 18.09 -35.18
CA LYS A 108 25.92 18.08 -36.41
C LYS A 108 26.29 19.26 -37.31
N ALA A 109 26.41 20.47 -36.76
CA ALA A 109 26.81 21.66 -37.49
C ALA A 109 28.22 21.51 -38.09
N GLN A 110 29.15 20.93 -37.33
CA GLN A 110 30.50 20.62 -37.82
C GLN A 110 30.46 19.62 -38.99
N LYS A 111 29.65 18.57 -38.93
CA LYS A 111 29.47 17.61 -40.04
C LYS A 111 28.87 18.27 -41.28
N LEU A 112 27.85 19.11 -41.11
CA LEU A 112 27.25 19.86 -42.22
C LEU A 112 28.29 20.80 -42.86
N LEU A 113 29.05 21.52 -42.04
CA LEU A 113 30.12 22.37 -42.54
C LEU A 113 31.18 21.56 -43.30
N CYS A 114 31.62 20.41 -42.78
CA CYS A 114 32.55 19.54 -43.51
C CYS A 114 31.99 19.06 -44.86
N SER A 115 30.67 18.83 -44.96
CA SER A 115 30.04 18.42 -46.22
C SER A 115 30.02 19.54 -47.29
N GLU A 116 29.89 20.79 -46.85
CA GLU A 116 29.89 22.00 -47.69
C GLU A 116 31.30 22.45 -48.09
N VAL A 117 32.26 22.30 -47.19
CA VAL A 117 33.65 22.75 -47.33
C VAL A 117 34.53 21.66 -47.96
N GLY A 118 34.15 20.38 -47.83
CA GLY A 118 34.90 19.21 -48.27
C GLY A 118 35.70 18.55 -47.13
N GLU A 119 35.89 17.24 -47.19
CA GLU A 119 36.50 16.42 -46.11
C GLU A 119 37.95 16.78 -45.76
N ASN A 120 38.63 17.57 -46.60
CA ASN A 120 40.06 17.87 -46.48
C ASN A 120 40.36 19.25 -45.84
N VAL A 121 39.35 19.94 -45.31
CA VAL A 121 39.50 21.32 -44.83
C VAL A 121 39.13 21.40 -43.35
N SER A 122 40.12 21.64 -42.48
CA SER A 122 39.90 21.84 -41.05
C SER A 122 39.55 23.30 -40.73
N VAL A 123 38.76 23.53 -39.68
CA VAL A 123 38.40 24.88 -39.19
C VAL A 123 39.65 25.69 -38.81
N ALA A 124 40.69 25.03 -38.30
CA ALA A 124 41.99 25.64 -38.00
C ALA A 124 42.75 26.10 -39.27
N SER A 125 42.61 25.36 -40.37
CA SER A 125 43.19 25.71 -41.68
C SER A 125 42.54 26.96 -42.27
N LEU A 126 41.21 27.06 -42.17
CA LEU A 126 40.44 28.23 -42.64
C LEU A 126 40.75 29.49 -41.81
N SER A 127 40.92 29.35 -40.50
CA SER A 127 41.26 30.47 -39.62
C SER A 127 42.70 30.97 -39.82
N SER A 128 43.63 30.09 -40.19
CA SER A 128 45.05 30.44 -40.36
C SER A 128 45.37 30.99 -41.76
N GLN A 129 44.51 30.72 -42.76
CA GLN A 129 44.70 31.10 -44.16
C GLN A 129 43.56 31.98 -44.70
N ALA A 130 43.09 32.95 -43.90
CA ALA A 130 42.01 33.87 -44.27
C ALA A 130 42.24 34.64 -45.59
N ASN A 131 43.50 34.76 -46.04
CA ASN A 131 43.86 35.49 -47.26
C ASN A 131 44.12 34.59 -48.48
N ALA A 132 44.01 33.27 -48.34
CA ALA A 132 44.39 32.32 -49.39
C ALA A 132 43.20 31.86 -50.22
N GLY A 133 42.50 32.78 -50.91
CA GLY A 133 41.63 32.50 -52.07
C GLY A 133 40.70 31.28 -51.99
N TRP A 134 40.28 30.88 -50.78
CA TRP A 134 39.63 29.60 -50.57
C TRP A 134 38.21 29.68 -51.13
N ARG A 135 37.94 28.87 -52.16
CA ARG A 135 36.63 28.76 -52.78
C ARG A 135 35.98 27.46 -52.32
N GLY A 136 34.78 27.58 -51.76
CA GLY A 136 34.02 26.42 -51.25
C GLY A 136 33.67 25.42 -52.35
N ARG A 137 33.36 24.18 -51.95
CA ARG A 137 33.05 23.08 -52.86
C ARG A 137 31.92 23.43 -53.83
N ALA A 138 30.87 24.08 -53.33
CA ALA A 138 29.75 24.55 -54.15
C ALA A 138 30.19 25.51 -55.26
N GLU A 139 31.13 26.43 -54.97
CA GLU A 139 31.64 27.38 -55.95
C GLU A 139 32.58 26.72 -56.96
N GLN A 140 33.42 25.77 -56.52
CA GLN A 140 34.25 24.95 -57.41
C GLN A 140 33.40 24.13 -58.38
N ILE A 141 32.33 23.49 -57.89
CA ILE A 141 31.38 22.74 -58.71
C ILE A 141 30.72 23.68 -59.74
N ARG A 142 30.24 24.85 -59.31
CA ARG A 142 29.61 25.83 -60.21
C ARG A 142 30.58 26.29 -61.31
N GLN A 143 31.84 26.57 -60.97
CA GLN A 143 32.86 26.95 -61.95
C GLN A 143 33.19 25.81 -62.92
N LEU A 144 33.28 24.57 -62.44
CA LEU A 144 33.48 23.40 -63.30
C LEU A 144 32.29 23.16 -64.22
N GLN A 145 31.06 23.28 -63.72
CA GLN A 145 29.84 23.20 -64.52
C GLN A 145 29.81 24.29 -65.60
N GLN A 146 30.16 25.53 -65.25
CA GLN A 146 30.27 26.62 -66.21
C GLN A 146 31.33 26.34 -67.27
N LYS A 147 32.52 25.87 -66.89
CA LYS A 147 33.58 25.49 -67.84
C LYS A 147 33.16 24.33 -68.73
N VAL A 148 32.46 23.33 -68.20
CA VAL A 148 31.93 22.21 -68.99
C VAL A 148 30.89 22.73 -69.98
N SER A 149 29.99 23.62 -69.57
CA SER A 149 29.01 24.24 -70.46
C SER A 149 29.68 25.10 -71.53
N GLU A 150 30.69 25.90 -71.17
CA GLU A 150 31.49 26.69 -72.13
C GLU A 150 32.26 25.80 -73.10
N LEU A 151 32.85 24.69 -72.65
CA LEU A 151 33.54 23.73 -73.50
C LEU A 151 32.57 22.97 -74.40
N GLN A 152 31.38 22.64 -73.92
CA GLN A 152 30.29 22.08 -74.72
C GLN A 152 29.82 23.06 -75.80
N MET A 153 29.71 24.35 -75.47
CA MET A 153 29.38 25.41 -76.43
C MET A 153 30.52 25.72 -77.41
N LYS A 154 31.77 25.55 -76.99
CA LYS A 154 33.00 25.69 -77.80
C LYS A 154 33.37 24.43 -78.58
N LEU A 155 32.60 23.35 -78.49
CA LEU A 155 32.61 22.26 -79.47
C LEU A 155 31.65 22.67 -80.61
N PRO A 156 32.11 23.34 -81.68
CA PRO A 156 31.33 23.34 -82.91
C PRO A 156 31.29 21.91 -83.42
N ALA A 157 30.23 21.59 -84.16
CA ALA A 157 30.07 20.39 -84.95
C ALA A 157 31.31 20.09 -85.83
N SER A 158 32.31 19.40 -85.29
CA SER A 158 33.37 18.76 -86.06
C SER A 158 32.84 17.43 -86.57
N GLU A 159 32.10 17.56 -87.67
CA GLU A 159 31.83 16.60 -88.75
C GLU A 159 30.94 15.38 -88.46
N LEU A 160 29.70 15.50 -88.94
CA LEU A 160 29.00 14.44 -89.67
C LEU A 160 29.78 14.08 -90.95
N GLY A 161 30.10 12.81 -91.16
CA GLY A 161 30.60 12.33 -92.47
C GLY A 161 31.00 10.84 -92.51
N PRO A 162 30.19 9.96 -93.12
CA PRO A 162 30.46 8.53 -93.21
C PRO A 162 31.40 8.24 -94.40
N LYS A 163 32.64 7.82 -94.14
CA LYS A 163 33.49 7.21 -95.18
C LYS A 163 33.69 5.73 -94.88
N ARG A 164 32.80 4.93 -95.46
CA ARG A 164 33.09 3.55 -95.85
C ARG A 164 34.27 3.56 -96.82
N SER A 165 35.13 2.56 -96.64
CA SER A 165 36.06 1.98 -97.62
C SER A 165 37.48 2.55 -97.66
N LEU A 166 38.43 1.60 -97.61
CA LEU A 166 39.88 1.70 -97.80
C LEU A 166 40.61 2.34 -96.60
N VAL A 167 41.14 1.60 -95.64
CA VAL A 167 42.31 0.71 -95.84
C VAL A 167 42.19 -0.54 -94.95
N LEU A 168 41.93 -1.64 -95.64
CA LEU A 168 42.16 -3.02 -95.22
C LEU A 168 43.67 -3.25 -95.01
N ARG A 169 44.28 -2.72 -93.93
CA ARG A 169 45.63 -3.14 -93.50
C ARG A 169 46.02 -2.75 -92.07
N ARG A 170 45.10 -2.87 -91.10
CA ARG A 170 45.44 -2.76 -89.66
C ARG A 170 44.51 -3.60 -88.76
N ASN A 171 44.14 -4.80 -89.21
CA ASN A 171 43.10 -5.59 -88.56
C ASN A 171 43.53 -6.43 -87.35
N SER A 172 44.78 -6.33 -86.88
CA SER A 172 45.23 -6.98 -85.64
C SER A 172 45.54 -6.02 -84.48
N ALA A 173 45.88 -4.74 -84.74
CA ALA A 173 46.33 -3.80 -83.71
C ALA A 173 45.24 -2.87 -83.15
N SER A 174 44.20 -2.53 -83.93
CA SER A 174 43.14 -1.60 -83.49
C SER A 174 42.04 -2.25 -82.64
N ARG A 175 41.94 -3.59 -82.62
CA ARG A 175 40.90 -4.31 -81.85
C ARG A 175 41.26 -4.52 -80.38
N LEU A 176 42.54 -4.42 -80.04
CA LEU A 176 43.03 -4.56 -78.67
C LEU A 176 42.50 -3.44 -77.76
N PRO A 177 42.68 -2.14 -78.07
CA PRO A 177 42.18 -1.07 -77.20
C PRO A 177 40.65 -1.04 -77.11
N ASP A 178 39.91 -1.42 -78.15
CA ASP A 178 38.45 -1.51 -78.10
C ASP A 178 37.95 -2.71 -77.29
N ARG A 179 38.66 -3.84 -77.32
CA ARG A 179 38.36 -4.99 -76.46
C ARG A 179 38.69 -4.70 -75.01
N GLU A 180 39.79 -4.02 -74.75
CA GLU A 180 40.23 -3.64 -73.41
C GLU A 180 39.29 -2.61 -72.77
N LYS A 181 38.85 -1.59 -73.53
CA LYS A 181 37.80 -0.66 -73.08
C LYS A 181 36.46 -1.37 -72.82
N LYS A 182 36.06 -2.30 -73.69
CA LYS A 182 34.84 -3.10 -73.47
C LYS A 182 34.95 -3.97 -72.22
N GLN A 183 36.08 -4.65 -72.03
CA GLN A 183 36.32 -5.43 -70.82
C GLN A 183 36.31 -4.56 -69.57
N GLN A 184 36.88 -3.36 -69.62
CA GLN A 184 36.88 -2.42 -68.50
C GLN A 184 35.46 -1.92 -68.18
N ILE A 185 34.65 -1.63 -69.21
CA ILE A 185 33.23 -1.28 -69.03
C ILE A 185 32.47 -2.47 -68.42
N GLU A 186 32.66 -3.68 -68.93
CA GLU A 186 32.01 -4.89 -68.38
C GLU A 186 32.40 -5.12 -66.92
N ASN A 187 33.69 -5.00 -66.58
CA ASN A 187 34.17 -5.10 -65.20
C ASN A 187 33.54 -4.03 -64.30
N LEU A 188 33.54 -2.75 -64.73
CA LEU A 188 32.92 -1.67 -63.96
C LEU A 188 31.40 -1.87 -63.82
N THR A 189 30.71 -2.40 -64.84
CA THR A 189 29.27 -2.72 -64.73
C THR A 189 29.00 -3.89 -63.79
N HIS A 190 29.92 -4.87 -63.71
CA HIS A 190 29.85 -5.97 -62.76
C HIS A 190 30.05 -5.45 -61.33
N GLU A 191 31.10 -4.66 -61.10
CA GLU A 191 31.38 -4.03 -59.81
C GLU A 191 30.22 -3.13 -59.36
N LEU A 192 29.63 -2.33 -60.27
CA LEU A 192 28.44 -1.53 -59.96
C LEU A 192 27.27 -2.39 -59.50
N LYS A 193 26.98 -3.51 -60.19
CA LYS A 193 25.91 -4.44 -59.79
C LYS A 193 26.20 -5.12 -58.45
N GLU A 194 27.44 -5.49 -58.19
CA GLU A 194 27.85 -6.07 -56.91
C GLU A 194 27.67 -5.05 -55.76
N MET A 195 28.08 -3.81 -55.98
CA MET A 195 27.93 -2.73 -54.99
C MET A 195 26.45 -2.37 -54.78
N GLU A 196 25.61 -2.36 -55.82
CA GLU A 196 24.16 -2.19 -55.68
C GLU A 196 23.51 -3.32 -54.88
N ASN A 197 23.92 -4.56 -55.13
CA ASN A 197 23.43 -5.72 -54.37
C ASN A 197 23.87 -5.64 -52.90
N ALA A 198 25.12 -5.27 -52.63
CA ALA A 198 25.63 -5.06 -51.27
C ALA A 198 24.86 -3.94 -50.54
N LEU A 199 24.62 -2.80 -51.21
CA LEU A 199 23.82 -1.68 -50.70
C LEU A 199 22.39 -2.14 -50.35
N ASN A 200 21.73 -2.86 -51.25
CA ASN A 200 20.39 -3.37 -51.03
C ASN A 200 20.34 -4.37 -49.86
N SER A 201 21.36 -5.22 -49.70
CA SER A 201 21.46 -6.13 -48.56
C SER A 201 21.66 -5.39 -47.23
N ALA A 202 22.47 -4.33 -47.22
CA ALA A 202 22.71 -3.50 -46.05
C ALA A 202 21.46 -2.71 -45.65
N LYS A 203 20.72 -2.15 -46.62
CA LYS A 203 19.43 -1.50 -46.39
C LYS A 203 18.43 -2.44 -45.72
N LYS A 204 18.30 -3.68 -46.21
CA LYS A 204 17.43 -4.69 -45.58
C LYS A 204 17.85 -4.99 -44.14
N LYS A 205 19.14 -5.15 -43.87
CA LYS A 205 19.66 -5.36 -42.50
C LYS A 205 19.36 -4.17 -41.58
N LEU A 206 19.46 -2.94 -42.09
CA LEU A 206 19.14 -1.72 -41.36
C LEU A 206 17.64 -1.61 -41.03
N GLU A 207 16.77 -1.94 -41.99
CA GLU A 207 15.32 -1.96 -41.73
C GLU A 207 14.93 -3.02 -40.70
N ILE A 208 15.54 -4.21 -40.77
CA ILE A 208 15.34 -5.26 -39.76
C ILE A 208 15.82 -4.79 -38.38
N SER A 209 16.99 -4.14 -38.27
CA SER A 209 17.48 -3.64 -36.99
C SER A 209 16.63 -2.49 -36.44
N ARG A 210 16.15 -1.58 -37.30
CA ARG A 210 15.19 -0.53 -36.92
C ARG A 210 13.89 -1.10 -36.38
N ALA A 211 13.31 -2.10 -37.05
CA ALA A 211 12.11 -2.79 -36.59
C ALA A 211 12.34 -3.46 -35.22
N ARG A 212 13.49 -4.11 -35.03
CA ARG A 212 13.87 -4.69 -33.74
C ARG A 212 14.00 -3.64 -32.64
N VAL A 213 14.63 -2.50 -32.92
CA VAL A 213 14.75 -1.39 -31.97
C VAL A 213 13.37 -0.86 -31.57
N ALA A 214 12.47 -0.64 -32.54
CA ALA A 214 11.12 -0.15 -32.26
C ALA A 214 10.31 -1.11 -31.36
N VAL A 215 10.43 -2.43 -31.59
CA VAL A 215 9.80 -3.44 -30.72
C VAL A 215 10.41 -3.40 -29.31
N LEU A 216 11.74 -3.41 -29.20
CA LEU A 216 12.43 -3.36 -27.90
C LEU A 216 12.11 -2.08 -27.13
N GLU A 217 11.99 -0.94 -27.80
CA GLU A 217 11.57 0.32 -27.18
C GLU A 217 10.14 0.24 -26.65
N SER A 218 9.22 -0.35 -27.42
CA SER A 218 7.85 -0.61 -26.99
C SER A 218 7.78 -1.51 -25.76
N GLU A 219 8.52 -2.62 -25.76
CA GLU A 219 8.63 -3.55 -24.63
C GLU A 219 9.23 -2.88 -23.40
N THR A 220 10.28 -2.08 -23.58
CA THR A 220 10.91 -1.29 -22.51
C THR A 220 9.93 -0.28 -21.91
N ASN A 221 9.12 0.37 -22.74
CA ASN A 221 8.10 1.30 -22.26
C ASN A 221 6.94 0.58 -21.55
N SER A 222 6.53 -0.60 -22.04
CA SER A 222 5.51 -1.43 -21.40
C SER A 222 5.95 -1.89 -20.01
N THR A 223 7.18 -2.41 -19.89
CA THR A 223 7.75 -2.86 -18.61
C THR A 223 7.94 -1.69 -17.63
N LYS A 224 8.36 -0.51 -18.09
CA LYS A 224 8.39 0.71 -17.26
C LYS A 224 7.01 1.10 -16.70
N ARG A 225 5.96 1.03 -17.52
CA ARG A 225 4.58 1.28 -17.06
C ARG A 225 4.14 0.25 -16.02
N ALA A 226 4.43 -1.04 -16.27
CA ALA A 226 4.12 -2.11 -15.33
C ALA A 226 4.84 -1.92 -13.98
N MET A 227 6.14 -1.59 -14.00
CA MET A 227 6.91 -1.27 -12.78
C MET A 227 6.32 -0.07 -12.04
N SER A 228 5.92 0.97 -12.75
CA SER A 228 5.32 2.17 -12.13
C SER A 228 3.99 1.84 -11.45
N ALA A 229 3.14 1.02 -12.08
CA ALA A 229 1.88 0.57 -11.49
C ALA A 229 2.10 -0.31 -10.25
N LEU A 230 3.06 -1.23 -10.29
CA LEU A 230 3.43 -2.06 -9.13
C LEU A 230 4.00 -1.22 -7.98
N SER A 231 4.82 -0.22 -8.29
CA SER A 231 5.33 0.72 -7.29
C SER A 231 4.20 1.53 -6.63
N ALA A 232 3.22 2.01 -7.41
CA ALA A 232 2.04 2.68 -6.86
C ALA A 232 1.23 1.75 -5.95
N LYS A 233 1.08 0.48 -6.33
CA LYS A 233 0.41 -0.53 -5.48
C LYS A 233 1.20 -0.78 -4.18
N SER A 234 2.51 -0.97 -4.26
CA SER A 234 3.39 -1.13 -3.09
C SER A 234 3.24 0.04 -2.13
N ASN A 235 3.24 1.28 -2.64
CA ASN A 235 3.06 2.47 -1.80
C ASN A 235 1.69 2.51 -1.13
N HIS A 236 0.64 2.04 -1.81
CA HIS A 236 -0.69 1.96 -1.21
C HIS A 236 -0.76 0.87 -0.13
N ASP A 237 -0.14 -0.28 -0.38
CA ASP A 237 -0.04 -1.36 0.60
C ASP A 237 0.74 -0.89 1.84
N ASP A 238 1.83 -0.12 1.67
CA ASP A 238 2.59 0.48 2.76
C ASP A 238 1.75 1.47 3.59
N GLN A 239 0.95 2.32 2.95
CA GLN A 239 0.02 3.23 3.64
C GLN A 239 -1.05 2.47 4.43
N LEU A 240 -1.57 1.37 3.88
CA LEU A 240 -2.54 0.52 4.57
C LEU A 240 -1.90 -0.15 5.79
N ILE A 241 -0.66 -0.65 5.65
CA ILE A 241 0.10 -1.24 6.76
C ILE A 241 0.30 -0.20 7.87
N GLU A 242 0.69 1.03 7.52
CA GLU A 242 0.88 2.12 8.49
C GLU A 242 -0.43 2.46 9.23
N ALA A 243 -1.55 2.57 8.49
CA ALA A 243 -2.86 2.84 9.08
C ALA A 243 -3.29 1.73 10.06
N LEU A 244 -3.11 0.46 9.68
CA LEU A 244 -3.41 -0.69 10.55
C LEU A 244 -2.49 -0.75 11.77
N GLN A 245 -1.21 -0.39 11.62
CA GLN A 245 -0.27 -0.31 12.75
C GLN A 245 -0.69 0.79 13.74
N GLU A 246 -1.15 1.94 13.26
CA GLU A 246 -1.65 3.03 14.10
C GLU A 246 -2.94 2.62 14.83
N GLU A 247 -3.88 1.96 14.16
CA GLU A 247 -5.09 1.41 14.80
C GLU A 247 -4.74 0.38 15.88
N LEU A 248 -3.82 -0.54 15.60
CA LEU A 248 -3.36 -1.55 16.56
C LEU A 248 -2.73 -0.89 17.79
N LYS A 249 -1.92 0.16 17.58
CA LYS A 249 -1.32 0.95 18.65
C LYS A 249 -2.38 1.66 19.49
N GLN A 250 -3.39 2.26 18.87
CA GLN A 250 -4.51 2.90 19.57
C GLN A 250 -5.34 1.90 20.40
N VAL A 251 -5.65 0.73 19.84
CA VAL A 251 -6.38 -0.33 20.56
C VAL A 251 -5.56 -0.83 21.75
N LYS A 252 -4.25 -1.02 21.57
CA LYS A 252 -3.34 -1.43 22.65
C LYS A 252 -3.30 -0.39 23.78
N LEU A 253 -3.20 0.90 23.46
CA LEU A 253 -3.25 1.98 24.44
C LEU A 253 -4.58 2.02 25.20
N LYS A 254 -5.71 1.93 24.49
CA LYS A 254 -7.05 1.89 25.13
C LYS A 254 -7.23 0.67 26.03
N SER A 255 -6.68 -0.48 25.63
CA SER A 255 -6.72 -1.69 26.47
C SER A 255 -5.87 -1.50 27.73
N GLN A 256 -4.67 -0.94 27.61
CA GLN A 256 -3.80 -0.67 28.74
C GLN A 256 -4.43 0.35 29.70
N GLU A 257 -5.06 1.40 29.18
CA GLU A 257 -5.80 2.39 29.98
C GLU A 257 -6.95 1.73 30.77
N ARG A 258 -7.75 0.88 30.11
CA ARG A 258 -8.82 0.11 30.79
C ARG A 258 -8.27 -0.80 31.87
N GLU A 259 -7.13 -1.44 31.63
CA GLU A 259 -6.46 -2.30 32.62
C GLU A 259 -6.00 -1.49 33.83
N THR A 260 -5.44 -0.29 33.64
CA THR A 260 -5.06 0.60 34.75
C THR A 260 -6.26 1.09 35.55
N ILE A 261 -7.37 1.44 34.90
CA ILE A 261 -8.61 1.86 35.56
C ILE A 261 -9.20 0.69 36.36
N ALA A 262 -9.27 -0.50 35.76
CA ALA A 262 -9.75 -1.69 36.43
C ALA A 262 -8.87 -2.06 37.63
N ALA A 263 -7.55 -2.00 37.49
CA ALA A 263 -6.61 -2.22 38.60
C ALA A 263 -6.88 -1.24 39.75
N HIS A 264 -7.03 0.06 39.46
CA HIS A 264 -7.31 1.08 40.46
C HIS A 264 -8.65 0.85 41.19
N GLN A 265 -9.70 0.45 40.45
CA GLN A 265 -10.99 0.09 41.04
C GLN A 265 -10.89 -1.15 41.93
N THR A 266 -10.19 -2.19 41.48
CA THR A 266 -9.99 -3.39 42.31
C THR A 266 -9.24 -3.05 43.59
N ASP A 267 -8.24 -2.17 43.54
CA ASP A 267 -7.51 -1.74 44.74
C ASP A 267 -8.37 -0.87 45.67
N LYS A 268 -9.27 -0.05 45.12
CA LYS A 268 -10.26 0.69 45.92
C LYS A 268 -11.19 -0.28 46.66
N HIS A 269 -11.79 -1.24 45.95
CA HIS A 269 -12.66 -2.24 46.57
C HIS A 269 -11.91 -3.10 47.61
N LYS A 270 -10.65 -3.46 47.37
CA LYS A 270 -9.83 -4.17 48.37
C LYS A 270 -9.69 -3.36 49.66
N ARG A 271 -9.44 -2.05 49.56
CA ARG A 271 -9.36 -1.17 50.75
C ARG A 271 -10.69 -1.08 51.48
N GLU A 272 -11.80 -0.93 50.76
CA GLU A 272 -13.15 -0.91 51.34
C GLU A 272 -13.48 -2.23 52.05
N VAL A 273 -13.14 -3.38 51.45
CA VAL A 273 -13.31 -4.70 52.07
C VAL A 273 -12.52 -4.81 53.38
N VAL A 274 -11.26 -4.34 53.41
CA VAL A 274 -10.44 -4.35 54.64
C VAL A 274 -11.05 -3.46 55.72
N LEU A 275 -11.59 -2.29 55.36
CA LEU A 275 -12.27 -1.40 56.32
C LEU A 275 -13.52 -2.05 56.91
N VAL A 276 -14.40 -2.58 56.06
CA VAL A 276 -15.63 -3.26 56.50
C VAL A 276 -15.32 -4.49 57.36
N GLN A 277 -14.26 -5.24 57.03
CA GLN A 277 -13.79 -6.35 57.87
C GLN A 277 -13.38 -5.87 59.26
N SER A 278 -12.63 -4.77 59.36
CA SER A 278 -12.23 -4.19 60.66
C SER A 278 -13.44 -3.71 61.48
N GLU A 279 -14.42 -3.07 60.86
CA GLU A 279 -15.66 -2.64 61.53
C GLU A 279 -16.51 -3.82 62.01
N LEU A 280 -16.57 -4.88 61.21
CA LEU A 280 -17.25 -6.13 61.56
C LEU A 280 -16.58 -6.81 62.76
N GLU A 281 -15.26 -6.88 62.78
CA GLU A 281 -14.48 -7.42 63.90
C GLU A 281 -14.70 -6.61 65.19
N ALA A 282 -14.69 -5.28 65.10
CA ALA A 282 -14.97 -4.40 66.24
C ALA A 282 -16.40 -4.61 66.79
N SER A 283 -17.39 -4.73 65.91
CA SER A 283 -18.79 -4.99 66.28
C SER A 283 -18.94 -6.38 66.92
N HIS A 284 -18.25 -7.39 66.40
CA HIS A 284 -18.24 -8.74 66.97
C HIS A 284 -17.62 -8.77 68.38
N LEU A 285 -16.53 -8.03 68.60
CA LEU A 285 -15.95 -7.86 69.94
C LEU A 285 -16.93 -7.17 70.90
N HIS A 286 -17.65 -6.13 70.44
CA HIS A 286 -18.66 -5.45 71.24
C HIS A 286 -19.82 -6.40 71.62
N LEU A 287 -20.35 -7.16 70.67
CA LEU A 287 -21.39 -8.17 70.93
C LEU A 287 -20.93 -9.23 71.93
N ASN A 288 -19.69 -9.71 71.82
CA ASN A 288 -19.14 -10.66 72.78
C ASN A 288 -19.03 -10.08 74.20
N ASN A 289 -18.66 -8.80 74.33
CA ASN A 289 -18.64 -8.13 75.62
C ASN A 289 -20.04 -8.00 76.21
N LEU A 290 -21.06 -7.63 75.42
CA LEU A 290 -22.45 -7.61 75.87
C LEU A 290 -22.95 -8.99 76.28
N ARG A 291 -22.64 -10.05 75.50
CA ARG A 291 -22.97 -11.43 75.87
C ARG A 291 -22.38 -11.82 77.23
N ARG A 292 -21.10 -11.51 77.47
CA ARG A 292 -20.45 -11.76 78.78
C ARG A 292 -21.13 -10.99 79.92
N GLN A 293 -21.55 -9.74 79.67
CA GLN A 293 -22.29 -8.94 80.66
C GLN A 293 -23.67 -9.56 80.95
N MET A 294 -24.39 -9.98 79.91
CA MET A 294 -25.68 -10.68 80.05
C MET A 294 -25.53 -11.98 80.84
N GLU A 295 -24.55 -12.83 80.51
CA GLU A 295 -24.26 -14.05 81.27
C GLU A 295 -23.89 -13.75 82.72
N ALA A 296 -23.16 -12.67 82.99
CA ALA A 296 -22.84 -12.25 84.35
C ALA A 296 -24.09 -11.81 85.13
N LYS A 297 -25.00 -11.08 84.47
CA LYS A 297 -26.28 -10.66 85.04
C LYS A 297 -27.23 -11.84 85.24
N GLU A 298 -27.27 -12.80 84.32
CA GLU A 298 -28.03 -14.04 84.47
C GLU A 298 -27.52 -14.86 85.66
N ARG A 299 -26.19 -14.99 85.82
CA ARG A 299 -25.59 -15.63 86.99
C ARG A 299 -25.94 -14.89 88.30
N GLU A 300 -25.93 -13.56 88.29
CA GLU A 300 -26.35 -12.74 89.44
C GLU A 300 -27.84 -12.95 89.76
N LEU A 301 -28.71 -12.96 88.75
CA LEU A 301 -30.14 -13.25 88.91
C LEU A 301 -30.38 -14.66 89.47
N GLU A 302 -29.63 -15.65 89.00
CA GLU A 302 -29.75 -17.02 89.50
C GLU A 302 -29.29 -17.13 90.97
N GLN A 303 -28.20 -16.45 91.34
CA GLN A 303 -27.79 -16.35 92.74
C GLN A 303 -28.85 -15.67 93.62
N LEU A 304 -29.48 -14.60 93.12
CA LEU A 304 -30.59 -13.94 93.82
C LEU A 304 -31.80 -14.86 93.92
N ARG A 305 -32.15 -15.60 92.86
CA ARG A 305 -33.21 -16.63 92.89
C ARG A 305 -32.93 -17.74 93.89
N CYS A 306 -31.69 -18.23 94.02
CA CYS A 306 -31.34 -19.20 95.06
C CYS A 306 -31.52 -18.62 96.46
N LYS A 307 -31.08 -17.37 96.68
CA LYS A 307 -31.25 -16.65 97.96
C LYS A 307 -32.72 -16.39 98.30
N SER A 308 -33.55 -16.09 97.29
CA SER A 308 -35.01 -15.93 97.42
C SER A 308 -35.76 -17.26 97.53
N GLY A 309 -35.25 -18.32 96.91
CA GLY A 309 -35.78 -19.68 96.96
C GLY A 309 -35.66 -20.31 98.35
N SER A 310 -34.65 -19.90 99.13
CA SER A 310 -34.58 -20.23 100.56
C SER A 310 -35.65 -19.55 101.43
N GLN A 311 -36.39 -18.55 100.91
CA GLN A 311 -37.56 -17.97 101.58
C GLN A 311 -38.90 -18.49 101.02
N SER A 312 -38.91 -19.23 99.91
CA SER A 312 -40.13 -19.73 99.26
C SER A 312 -40.36 -21.25 99.39
N LEU A 313 -39.41 -22.00 99.97
CA LEU A 313 -39.56 -23.44 100.26
C LEU A 313 -40.40 -23.73 101.52
N ALA A 314 -41.48 -22.97 101.74
CA ALA A 314 -42.49 -23.27 102.76
C ALA A 314 -43.93 -22.99 102.29
N ARG A 315 -44.18 -22.76 101.00
CA ARG A 315 -45.56 -22.71 100.51
C ARG A 315 -45.69 -23.23 99.08
N SER A 316 -46.51 -24.27 98.97
CA SER A 316 -47.24 -24.72 97.79
C SER A 316 -46.58 -25.83 96.96
N GLU A 317 -46.51 -27.01 97.57
CA GLU A 317 -46.85 -28.25 96.86
C GLU A 317 -48.36 -28.23 96.53
N GLN A 318 -48.73 -28.01 95.26
CA GLN A 318 -50.00 -28.50 94.72
C GLN A 318 -50.01 -28.38 93.19
N ALA A 319 -50.57 -29.41 92.54
CA ALA A 319 -50.83 -29.58 91.11
C ALA A 319 -49.73 -30.24 90.24
N LEU A 320 -49.38 -31.49 90.56
CA LEU A 320 -49.08 -32.51 89.55
C LEU A 320 -50.32 -33.41 89.41
N ALA A 321 -51.14 -33.19 88.38
CA ALA A 321 -52.02 -34.21 87.78
C ALA A 321 -52.82 -33.61 86.62
N THR A 322 -52.25 -33.53 85.40
CA THR A 322 -53.11 -33.58 84.20
C THR A 322 -52.35 -34.11 82.99
N THR A 323 -52.58 -35.40 82.73
CA THR A 323 -52.85 -35.99 81.41
C THR A 323 -51.74 -35.99 80.36
N VAL A 324 -51.18 -37.18 80.16
CA VAL A 324 -50.52 -37.60 78.91
C VAL A 324 -51.29 -38.78 78.33
N ARG A 325 -51.73 -38.61 77.07
CA ARG A 325 -52.17 -39.61 76.05
C ARG A 325 -53.60 -40.15 76.20
N THR A 326 -54.46 -40.13 75.17
CA THR A 326 -54.27 -40.45 73.74
C THR A 326 -55.33 -39.76 72.85
N SER A 327 -54.96 -39.24 71.66
CA SER A 327 -55.89 -38.98 70.54
C SER A 327 -55.11 -38.65 69.25
N PRO A 328 -55.59 -39.07 68.05
CA PRO A 328 -54.75 -39.24 66.86
C PRO A 328 -54.71 -38.01 65.95
N PHE A 329 -53.56 -37.85 65.28
CA PHE A 329 -53.39 -37.32 63.92
C PHE A 329 -54.39 -36.26 63.44
N GLU A 330 -54.18 -34.99 63.79
CA GLU A 330 -54.44 -33.87 62.88
C GLU A 330 -53.37 -32.80 63.07
N SER A 331 -52.57 -32.60 62.01
CA SER A 331 -51.57 -31.55 61.91
C SER A 331 -52.26 -30.22 61.62
N ALA A 332 -52.82 -29.59 62.66
CA ALA A 332 -53.22 -28.19 62.62
C ALA A 332 -51.97 -27.29 62.74
N ARG A 333 -51.41 -26.85 61.61
CA ARG A 333 -50.60 -25.62 61.59
C ARG A 333 -51.56 -24.43 61.56
N SER A 334 -51.56 -23.70 62.68
CA SER A 334 -52.01 -22.33 62.89
C SER A 334 -52.79 -21.65 61.75
N SER A 335 -54.12 -21.62 61.87
CA SER A 335 -54.93 -20.53 61.33
C SER A 335 -54.81 -19.34 62.31
N THR A 336 -53.81 -18.50 62.13
CA THR A 336 -53.95 -17.07 62.44
C THR A 336 -54.77 -16.46 61.31
N PRO A 337 -55.65 -15.46 61.56
CA PRO A 337 -56.25 -14.72 60.46
C PRO A 337 -55.09 -14.03 59.75
N VAL A 338 -54.64 -14.59 58.63
CA VAL A 338 -53.73 -13.88 57.73
C VAL A 338 -54.47 -12.60 57.40
N ASP A 339 -53.88 -11.45 57.75
CA ASP A 339 -54.48 -10.16 57.49
C ASP A 339 -54.92 -10.15 56.03
N THR A 340 -56.22 -10.05 55.81
CA THR A 340 -56.81 -10.10 54.45
C THR A 340 -56.12 -9.10 53.51
N ASN A 341 -55.63 -8.00 54.07
CA ASN A 341 -54.82 -6.98 53.42
C ASN A 341 -53.44 -7.49 52.94
N GLU A 342 -52.77 -8.35 53.69
CA GLU A 342 -51.46 -8.93 53.31
C GLU A 342 -51.62 -9.91 52.14
N CYS A 343 -52.65 -10.77 52.18
CA CYS A 343 -53.01 -11.64 51.06
C CYS A 343 -53.33 -10.85 49.78
N LEU A 344 -54.08 -9.76 49.90
CA LEU A 344 -54.43 -8.90 48.77
C LEU A 344 -53.20 -8.16 48.19
N ALA A 345 -52.30 -7.67 49.04
CA ALA A 345 -51.08 -7.02 48.60
C ALA A 345 -50.17 -7.99 47.83
N ILE A 346 -50.04 -9.24 48.31
CA ILE A 346 -49.27 -10.28 47.63
C ILE A 346 -49.93 -10.65 46.29
N SER A 347 -51.25 -10.77 46.22
CA SER A 347 -51.93 -11.09 44.96
C SER A 347 -51.78 -9.98 43.92
N ILE A 348 -51.90 -8.70 44.31
CA ILE A 348 -51.71 -7.55 43.41
C ILE A 348 -50.27 -7.49 42.92
N ALA A 349 -49.28 -7.71 43.79
CA ALA A 349 -47.87 -7.74 43.40
C ALA A 349 -47.56 -8.91 42.44
N ALA A 350 -48.14 -10.09 42.70
CA ALA A 350 -48.01 -11.24 41.81
C ALA A 350 -48.67 -11.02 40.44
N GLU A 351 -49.81 -10.32 40.41
CA GLU A 351 -50.50 -9.95 39.17
C GLU A 351 -49.70 -8.93 38.35
N ALA A 352 -49.12 -7.92 38.99
CA ALA A 352 -48.22 -6.96 38.33
C ALA A 352 -46.95 -7.64 37.76
N GLU A 353 -46.36 -8.59 38.47
CA GLU A 353 -45.21 -9.35 37.97
C GLU A 353 -45.61 -10.26 36.80
N ARG A 354 -46.80 -10.87 36.84
CA ARG A 354 -47.35 -11.64 35.71
C ARG A 354 -47.50 -10.75 34.46
N GLU A 355 -48.02 -9.54 34.58
CA GLU A 355 -48.15 -8.59 33.46
C GLU A 355 -46.78 -8.21 32.89
N ARG A 356 -45.82 -7.86 33.75
CA ARG A 356 -44.43 -7.56 33.35
C ARG A 356 -43.79 -8.74 32.60
N LEU A 357 -43.99 -9.96 33.08
CA LEU A 357 -43.47 -11.17 32.42
C LEU A 357 -44.14 -11.41 31.07
N LEU A 358 -45.44 -11.17 30.93
CA LEU A 358 -46.14 -11.25 29.64
C LEU A 358 -45.61 -10.23 28.65
N GLU A 359 -45.42 -8.98 29.07
CA GLU A 359 -44.79 -7.96 28.23
C GLU A 359 -43.38 -8.38 27.78
N LEU A 360 -42.56 -8.90 28.70
CA LEU A 360 -41.24 -9.42 28.38
C LEU A 360 -41.31 -10.54 27.34
N VAL A 361 -42.23 -11.50 27.50
CA VAL A 361 -42.46 -12.57 26.52
C VAL A 361 -42.83 -11.99 25.15
N THR A 362 -43.69 -10.98 25.08
CA THR A 362 -44.03 -10.34 23.80
C THR A 362 -42.82 -9.65 23.14
N VAL A 363 -41.98 -8.97 23.93
CA VAL A 363 -40.76 -8.32 23.44
C VAL A 363 -39.75 -9.34 22.94
N LEU A 364 -39.55 -10.43 23.69
CA LEU A 364 -38.66 -11.52 23.32
C LEU A 364 -39.14 -12.23 22.06
N ASN A 365 -40.45 -12.51 21.93
CA ASN A 365 -41.00 -13.09 20.70
C ASN A 365 -40.79 -12.16 19.49
N ARG A 366 -41.06 -10.86 19.62
CA ARG A 366 -40.78 -9.88 18.54
C ARG A 366 -39.30 -9.77 18.20
N ARG A 367 -38.41 -9.96 19.16
CA ARG A 367 -36.95 -9.98 18.90
C ARG A 367 -36.54 -11.26 18.19
N LEU A 368 -37.06 -12.40 18.64
CA LEU A 368 -36.83 -13.70 18.02
C LEU A 368 -37.33 -13.73 16.58
N ASP A 369 -38.49 -13.16 16.29
CA ASP A 369 -39.03 -13.08 14.93
C ASP A 369 -38.19 -12.19 14.03
N ARG A 370 -37.66 -11.08 14.56
CA ARG A 370 -36.68 -10.25 13.84
C ARG A 370 -35.39 -11.01 13.53
N GLU A 371 -34.81 -11.69 14.52
CA GLU A 371 -33.60 -12.49 14.33
C GLU A 371 -33.82 -13.63 13.32
N LYS A 372 -35.00 -14.28 13.32
CA LYS A 372 -35.38 -15.27 12.30
C LYS A 372 -35.49 -14.66 10.91
N ASN A 373 -36.17 -13.53 10.76
CA ASN A 373 -36.32 -12.86 9.46
C ASN A 373 -34.97 -12.38 8.91
N ASP A 374 -34.10 -11.84 9.77
CA ASP A 374 -32.76 -11.42 9.39
C ASP A 374 -31.91 -12.62 8.94
N TYR A 375 -32.02 -13.75 9.64
CA TYR A 375 -31.38 -15.00 9.25
C TYR A 375 -31.90 -15.52 7.91
N GLU A 376 -33.21 -15.49 7.67
CA GLU A 376 -33.81 -15.89 6.40
C GLU A 376 -33.32 -15.02 5.24
N GLN A 377 -33.30 -13.69 5.40
CA GLN A 377 -32.78 -12.76 4.39
C GLN A 377 -31.30 -13.02 4.10
N LEU A 378 -30.49 -13.24 5.14
CA LEU A 378 -29.07 -13.54 4.99
C LEU A 378 -28.87 -14.88 4.26
N ASN A 379 -29.62 -15.92 4.63
CA ASN A 379 -29.56 -17.23 3.99
C ASN A 379 -29.99 -17.17 2.52
N GLU A 380 -31.02 -16.41 2.18
CA GLU A 380 -31.40 -16.17 0.79
C GLU A 380 -30.30 -15.43 0.01
N SER A 381 -29.69 -14.39 0.61
CA SER A 381 -28.59 -13.65 -0.02
C SER A 381 -27.39 -14.58 -0.28
N PHE A 382 -27.09 -15.47 0.66
CA PHE A 382 -26.03 -16.47 0.55
C PHE A 382 -26.34 -17.49 -0.55
N LYS A 383 -27.58 -17.98 -0.65
CA LYS A 383 -28.01 -18.86 -1.75
C LYS A 383 -27.86 -18.18 -3.11
N ARG A 384 -28.31 -16.93 -3.25
CA ARG A 384 -28.15 -16.16 -4.50
C ARG A 384 -26.67 -16.01 -4.88
N GLU A 385 -25.80 -15.73 -3.91
CA GLU A 385 -24.37 -15.57 -4.18
C GLU A 385 -23.70 -16.90 -4.55
N ARG A 386 -24.08 -18.00 -3.89
CA ARG A 386 -23.66 -19.35 -4.26
C ARG A 386 -24.11 -19.73 -5.67
N GLU A 387 -25.33 -19.40 -6.06
CA GLU A 387 -25.83 -19.62 -7.42
C GLU A 387 -25.06 -18.80 -8.46
N LYS A 388 -24.75 -17.53 -8.17
CA LYS A 388 -23.89 -16.71 -9.05
C LYS A 388 -22.50 -17.31 -9.19
N SER A 389 -21.89 -17.72 -8.08
CA SER A 389 -20.57 -18.39 -8.06
C SER A 389 -20.60 -19.68 -8.89
N ALA A 390 -21.64 -20.50 -8.75
CA ALA A 390 -21.80 -21.71 -9.56
C ALA A 390 -21.94 -21.40 -11.06
N LYS A 391 -22.71 -20.36 -11.43
CA LYS A 391 -22.84 -19.91 -12.82
C LYS A 391 -21.52 -19.40 -13.39
N LEU A 392 -20.74 -18.64 -12.62
CA LEU A 392 -19.42 -18.17 -13.02
C LEU A 392 -18.43 -19.32 -13.19
N ASN A 393 -18.40 -20.27 -12.25
CA ASN A 393 -17.58 -21.47 -12.37
C ASN A 393 -17.96 -22.31 -13.60
N ALA A 394 -19.26 -22.46 -13.90
CA ALA A 394 -19.70 -23.16 -15.11
C ALA A 394 -19.27 -22.43 -16.40
N LYS A 395 -19.34 -21.09 -16.42
CA LYS A 395 -18.83 -20.29 -17.54
C LYS A 395 -17.32 -20.42 -17.69
N LEU A 396 -16.56 -20.39 -16.59
CA LEU A 396 -15.11 -20.61 -16.60
C LEU A 396 -14.76 -21.99 -17.15
N GLN A 397 -15.42 -23.05 -16.66
CA GLN A 397 -15.22 -24.40 -17.19
C GLN A 397 -15.55 -24.50 -18.69
N LYS A 398 -16.61 -23.81 -19.15
CA LYS A 398 -16.95 -23.76 -20.58
C LYS A 398 -15.86 -23.06 -21.40
N LEU A 399 -15.35 -21.92 -20.93
CA LEU A 399 -14.25 -21.19 -21.58
C LEU A 399 -12.95 -22.00 -21.58
N GLU A 400 -12.65 -22.73 -20.50
CA GLU A 400 -11.52 -23.65 -20.43
C GLU A 400 -11.67 -24.80 -21.43
N LEU A 401 -12.87 -25.37 -21.56
CA LEU A 401 -13.17 -26.41 -22.55
C LEU A 401 -13.10 -25.88 -23.99
N GLU A 402 -13.54 -24.65 -24.26
CA GLU A 402 -13.41 -24.00 -25.57
C GLU A 402 -11.94 -23.72 -25.92
N ARG A 403 -11.12 -23.30 -24.95
CA ARG A 403 -9.66 -23.16 -25.10
C ARG A 403 -8.98 -24.50 -25.43
N VAL A 404 -9.45 -25.60 -24.84
CA VAL A 404 -8.94 -26.96 -25.12
C VAL A 404 -9.54 -27.54 -26.42
N GLY A 405 -10.75 -27.14 -26.81
CA GLY A 405 -11.43 -27.56 -28.03
C GLY A 405 -10.85 -26.93 -29.30
N LEU A 406 -10.40 -25.68 -29.23
CA LEU A 406 -9.66 -25.01 -30.31
C LEU A 406 -8.32 -25.68 -30.62
N ALA A 407 -7.73 -26.40 -29.65
CA ALA A 407 -6.52 -27.19 -29.88
C ALA A 407 -6.77 -28.49 -30.66
N ARG A 408 -8.03 -28.94 -30.85
CA ARG A 408 -8.35 -30.18 -31.58
C ARG A 408 -8.81 -29.95 -33.03
N VAL A 409 -9.11 -28.72 -33.43
CA VAL A 409 -9.53 -28.39 -34.80
C VAL A 409 -8.38 -27.69 -35.53
N ASN A 410 -7.32 -28.46 -35.83
CA ASN A 410 -6.39 -28.15 -36.92
C ASN A 410 -5.65 -29.44 -37.30
N SER A 411 -6.40 -30.38 -37.85
CA SER A 411 -5.91 -31.66 -38.36
C SER A 411 -5.71 -31.64 -39.86
N TYR A 412 -4.98 -30.69 -40.44
CA TYR A 412 -4.36 -30.90 -41.76
C TYR A 412 -3.04 -30.13 -41.88
N ARG A 413 -2.00 -30.89 -42.28
CA ARG A 413 -0.69 -30.44 -42.78
C ARG A 413 0.47 -30.41 -41.77
N SER A 414 0.87 -31.64 -41.44
CA SER A 414 2.22 -32.19 -41.68
C SER A 414 3.43 -31.69 -40.87
N LYS A 415 3.90 -32.65 -40.05
CA LYS A 415 5.29 -32.98 -39.70
C LYS A 415 5.97 -32.11 -38.63
N ALA A 416 5.77 -32.55 -37.38
CA ALA A 416 6.85 -32.53 -36.39
C ALA A 416 7.88 -33.64 -36.72
N PRO A 417 9.11 -33.51 -36.20
CA PRO A 417 9.54 -34.51 -35.24
C PRO A 417 9.90 -33.89 -33.90
N ARG A 418 9.51 -34.63 -32.85
CA ARG A 418 9.91 -34.46 -31.46
C ARG A 418 11.39 -34.85 -31.28
N ILE A 419 12.08 -34.28 -30.29
CA ILE A 419 12.60 -35.03 -29.12
C ILE A 419 13.18 -34.03 -28.10
N CYS A 420 13.07 -34.48 -26.85
CA CYS A 420 13.26 -33.85 -25.56
C CYS A 420 14.65 -33.29 -25.23
N SER A 421 14.62 -32.44 -24.19
CA SER A 421 15.59 -32.30 -23.10
C SER A 421 17.02 -31.88 -23.44
N ALA A 422 17.28 -30.57 -23.26
CA ALA A 422 18.37 -30.08 -22.42
C ALA A 422 18.10 -28.59 -22.10
N ALA A 423 18.16 -28.22 -20.83
CA ALA A 423 18.48 -26.84 -20.45
C ALA A 423 19.88 -26.48 -21.02
N PRO A 424 20.26 -25.20 -21.21
CA PRO A 424 19.80 -24.04 -20.45
C PRO A 424 19.49 -22.78 -21.29
N ASP A 425 18.96 -21.79 -20.59
CA ASP A 425 19.15 -20.35 -20.86
C ASP A 425 18.18 -19.66 -21.82
N GLY A 426 17.72 -18.49 -21.35
CA GLY A 426 17.22 -17.39 -22.19
C GLY A 426 15.77 -17.46 -22.71
N SER A 427 14.95 -16.54 -22.20
CA SER A 427 13.88 -15.85 -22.96
C SER A 427 12.63 -16.68 -23.33
N SER A 428 11.70 -16.83 -22.39
CA SER A 428 10.28 -16.99 -22.74
C SER A 428 9.70 -15.63 -23.13
N LYS A 429 9.51 -15.43 -24.43
CA LYS A 429 8.51 -14.49 -24.94
C LYS A 429 7.15 -14.95 -24.45
N ASP A 430 6.53 -14.16 -23.58
CA ASP A 430 5.10 -14.22 -23.32
C ASP A 430 4.39 -13.65 -24.56
N ASP A 431 4.04 -14.50 -25.52
CA ASP A 431 3.04 -14.15 -26.53
C ASP A 431 1.67 -14.12 -25.83
N VAL A 432 1.36 -13.01 -25.14
CA VAL A 432 0.03 -12.75 -24.59
C VAL A 432 -0.90 -12.39 -25.74
N ASP A 433 -1.96 -13.19 -25.90
CA ASP A 433 -2.99 -13.01 -26.91
C ASP A 433 -3.60 -11.59 -26.84
N PRO A 434 -3.59 -10.79 -27.92
CA PRO A 434 -4.16 -9.44 -27.92
C PRO A 434 -5.64 -9.41 -27.52
N GLU A 435 -6.37 -10.51 -27.71
CA GLU A 435 -7.76 -10.64 -27.32
C GLU A 435 -7.93 -10.76 -25.79
N GLU A 436 -7.01 -11.46 -25.11
CA GLU A 436 -6.95 -11.56 -23.65
C GLU A 436 -6.64 -10.18 -23.00
N MET A 437 -5.73 -9.42 -23.61
CA MET A 437 -5.41 -8.07 -23.13
C MET A 437 -6.60 -7.11 -23.26
N ARG A 438 -7.38 -7.24 -24.33
CA ARG A 438 -8.58 -6.44 -24.56
C ARG A 438 -9.67 -6.76 -23.54
N LEU A 439 -9.95 -8.04 -23.28
CA LEU A 439 -10.91 -8.47 -22.26
C LEU A 439 -10.51 -8.00 -20.86
N LYS A 440 -9.21 -8.04 -20.54
CA LYS A 440 -8.69 -7.53 -19.26
C LYS A 440 -8.88 -6.02 -19.11
N TYR A 441 -8.70 -5.27 -20.19
CA TYR A 441 -8.96 -3.82 -20.19
C TYR A 441 -10.45 -3.52 -19.99
N GLU A 442 -11.33 -4.26 -20.66
CA GLU A 442 -12.78 -4.13 -20.52
C GLU A 442 -13.25 -4.42 -19.09
N LEU A 443 -12.74 -5.48 -18.46
CA LEU A 443 -13.01 -5.81 -17.07
C LEU A 443 -12.55 -4.69 -16.10
N LEU A 444 -11.33 -4.18 -16.29
CA LEU A 444 -10.81 -3.06 -15.50
C LEU A 444 -11.64 -1.79 -15.66
N GLN A 445 -12.17 -1.55 -16.85
CA GLN A 445 -13.05 -0.42 -17.12
C GLN A 445 -14.39 -0.57 -16.40
N GLU A 446 -14.99 -1.77 -16.40
CA GLU A 446 -16.21 -2.09 -15.65
C GLU A 446 -16.01 -1.96 -14.13
N GLU A 447 -14.88 -2.43 -13.61
CA GLU A 447 -14.51 -2.27 -12.20
C GLU A 447 -14.38 -0.80 -11.82
N CYS A 448 -13.69 0.00 -12.65
CA CYS A 448 -13.55 1.43 -12.42
C CYS A 448 -14.91 2.15 -12.40
N LEU A 449 -15.83 1.75 -13.29
CA LEU A 449 -17.17 2.32 -13.38
C LEU A 449 -18.03 1.95 -12.16
N THR A 450 -17.91 0.71 -11.69
CA THR A 450 -18.57 0.22 -10.48
C THR A 450 -18.05 0.94 -9.24
N LEU A 451 -16.72 1.09 -9.11
CA LEU A 451 -16.10 1.83 -8.00
C LEU A 451 -16.50 3.30 -7.98
N LYS A 452 -16.55 3.97 -9.14
CA LYS A 452 -17.05 5.35 -9.25
C LYS A 452 -18.50 5.46 -8.79
N THR A 453 -19.35 4.53 -9.22
CA THR A 453 -20.77 4.49 -8.81
C THR A 453 -20.90 4.28 -7.31
N ARG A 454 -20.13 3.35 -6.73
CA ARG A 454 -20.11 3.07 -5.29
C ARG A 454 -19.65 4.28 -4.48
N LEU A 455 -18.63 5.00 -4.95
CA LEU A 455 -18.14 6.21 -4.32
C LEU A 455 -19.19 7.31 -4.33
N ALA A 456 -19.89 7.50 -5.46
CA ALA A 456 -20.98 8.46 -5.57
C ALA A 456 -22.14 8.12 -4.61
N THR A 457 -22.52 6.84 -4.49
CA THR A 457 -23.56 6.43 -3.53
C THR A 457 -23.12 6.66 -2.10
N LEU A 458 -21.88 6.33 -1.73
CA LEU A 458 -21.36 6.56 -0.38
C LEU A 458 -21.30 8.05 -0.03
N GLN A 459 -20.91 8.90 -0.98
CA GLN A 459 -20.94 10.35 -0.79
C GLN A 459 -22.37 10.86 -0.55
N LYS A 460 -23.34 10.36 -1.31
CA LYS A 460 -24.76 10.69 -1.14
C LYS A 460 -25.27 10.25 0.23
N ASP A 461 -24.98 9.02 0.64
CA ASP A 461 -25.41 8.47 1.93
C ASP A 461 -24.79 9.27 3.09
N LYS A 462 -23.48 9.55 3.03
CA LYS A 462 -22.82 10.41 4.01
C LYS A 462 -23.44 11.79 4.09
N SER A 463 -23.84 12.37 2.95
CA SER A 463 -24.51 13.67 2.92
C SER A 463 -25.91 13.62 3.56
N ALA A 464 -26.63 12.52 3.36
CA ALA A 464 -27.93 12.27 3.97
C ALA A 464 -27.82 12.10 5.49
N ASP A 465 -26.83 11.34 5.95
CA ASP A 465 -26.54 11.13 7.37
C ASP A 465 -26.15 12.44 8.07
N LEU A 466 -25.27 13.24 7.46
CA LEU A 466 -24.95 14.57 8.00
C LEU A 466 -26.19 15.44 8.14
N LEU A 467 -27.14 15.32 7.21
CA LEU A 467 -28.39 16.07 7.23
C LEU A 467 -29.33 15.55 8.32
N THR A 468 -29.42 14.24 8.56
CA THR A 468 -30.20 13.69 9.69
C THR A 468 -29.58 14.07 11.03
N PHE A 469 -28.25 13.99 11.19
CA PHE A 469 -27.54 14.47 12.39
C PHE A 469 -27.77 15.95 12.66
N ARG A 470 -27.76 16.78 11.61
CA ARG A 470 -28.06 18.20 11.76
C ARG A 470 -29.49 18.41 12.26
N ARG A 471 -30.47 17.71 11.68
CA ARG A 471 -31.88 17.79 12.12
C ARG A 471 -32.05 17.34 13.56
N THR A 472 -31.43 16.24 13.98
CA THR A 472 -31.53 15.77 15.37
C THR A 472 -30.87 16.75 16.34
N LEU A 473 -29.70 17.31 16.01
CA LEU A 473 -29.08 18.37 16.81
C LEU A 473 -29.97 19.60 16.92
N ASP A 474 -30.60 20.04 15.83
CA ASP A 474 -31.50 21.18 15.83
C ASP A 474 -32.76 20.90 16.66
N GLN A 475 -33.30 19.68 16.60
CA GLN A 475 -34.40 19.22 17.45
C GLN A 475 -34.01 19.20 18.93
N THR A 476 -32.85 18.65 19.29
CA THR A 476 -32.36 18.63 20.68
C THR A 476 -32.15 20.05 21.20
N ARG A 477 -31.57 20.94 20.37
CA ARG A 477 -31.45 22.37 20.72
C ARG A 477 -32.81 23.02 20.93
N LYS A 478 -33.81 22.69 20.10
CA LYS A 478 -35.18 23.19 20.24
C LYS A 478 -35.81 22.71 21.55
N ILE A 479 -35.76 21.40 21.83
CA ILE A 479 -36.27 20.82 23.09
C ILE A 479 -35.60 21.49 24.30
N PHE A 480 -34.28 21.71 24.25
CA PHE A 480 -33.57 22.36 25.33
C PHE A 480 -34.01 23.83 25.51
N LYS A 481 -34.19 24.58 24.42
CA LYS A 481 -34.71 25.95 24.46
C LYS A 481 -36.13 26.00 25.00
N ASP A 482 -36.99 25.07 24.60
CA ASP A 482 -38.38 24.98 25.04
C ASP A 482 -38.46 24.61 26.53
N ALA A 483 -37.61 23.67 27.00
CA ALA A 483 -37.46 23.33 28.40
C ALA A 483 -36.94 24.51 29.24
N TYR A 484 -36.04 25.33 28.68
CA TYR A 484 -35.56 26.54 29.34
C TYR A 484 -36.65 27.62 29.41
N ARG A 485 -37.45 27.79 28.37
CA ARG A 485 -38.61 28.71 28.38
C ARG A 485 -39.72 28.26 29.34
N GLY A 486 -40.02 26.96 29.40
CA GLY A 486 -40.99 26.40 30.35
C GLY A 486 -40.56 26.49 31.82
N LYS A 487 -39.25 26.50 32.10
CA LYS A 487 -38.71 26.76 33.44
C LYS A 487 -38.78 28.24 33.84
N VAL A 488 -38.75 29.15 32.87
CA VAL A 488 -38.88 30.59 33.12
C VAL A 488 -40.35 31.02 33.27
N SER A 489 -41.31 30.28 32.69
CA SER A 489 -42.75 30.56 32.86
C SER A 489 -43.36 30.03 34.15
N ASN A 490 -42.73 29.06 34.84
CA ASN A 490 -43.26 28.49 36.09
C ASN A 490 -42.75 29.23 37.35
N GLY A 491 -42.11 30.39 37.17
CA GLY A 491 -41.58 31.20 38.28
C GLY A 491 -42.52 32.30 38.77
N ILE A 492 -43.69 32.49 38.15
CA ILE A 492 -44.62 33.57 38.52
C ILE A 492 -46.06 33.03 38.45
N ASP A 493 -46.72 33.11 39.60
CA ASP A 493 -48.17 33.05 39.85
C ASP A 493 -48.89 31.72 40.17
N CYS A 494 -49.19 31.62 41.47
CA CYS A 494 -50.50 31.45 42.10
C CYS A 494 -51.18 30.07 42.25
N HIS A 495 -51.41 29.75 43.54
CA HIS A 495 -52.50 28.98 44.16
C HIS A 495 -53.64 28.47 43.25
N SER A 496 -54.00 27.18 43.37
CA SER A 496 -55.35 26.74 43.81
C SER A 496 -55.53 25.22 43.88
N ALA A 497 -56.07 24.81 45.03
CA ALA A 497 -57.07 23.76 45.29
C ALA A 497 -56.82 22.30 44.86
N LEU A 498 -56.36 21.52 45.85
CA LEU A 498 -56.70 20.11 46.05
C LEU A 498 -58.23 19.99 46.27
N THR A 499 -58.92 19.11 45.56
CA THR A 499 -60.23 18.59 45.99
C THR A 499 -60.19 17.07 45.90
N ILE A 500 -60.64 16.45 46.99
CA ILE A 500 -60.74 15.01 47.26
C ILE A 500 -61.73 14.34 46.31
#